data_AF-A0A4Y7R5C9-F1
#
_entry.id   AF-A0A4Y7R5C9-F1
#
_cell.length_a   1.000
_cell.length_b   1.000
_cell.length_c   1.000
_cell.angle_alpha   90.00
_cell.angle_beta   90.00
_cell.angle_gamma   90.00
#
_symmetry.space_group_name_H-M   'P 1'
#
loop_
_entity.id
_entity.type
_entity.pdbx_description
1 polymer ?
#
loop_
_entity_poly.entity_id
_entity_poly.type
_entity_poly.pdbx_seq_one_letter_code
_entity_poly.pdbx_strand_id
1 'polypeptide(L)'
;MRSYRVHDTSDICVIRGMWREWLRCTPSWRKWGPQCDCVYLVEDETKPGFRGLRVIRLKALMSFSYEGTEYPCAVVEWFKMVRRGPDKDTGMEA
;
A
#
# COMPACT_ATOMS: atom_id res chain seq x y z
N MET A 1 -5.79 -16.95 -7.39
CA MET A 1 -5.37 -15.55 -7.15
C MET A 1 -5.62 -15.23 -5.68
N ARG A 2 -4.65 -14.64 -4.96
CA ARG A 2 -4.87 -14.27 -3.55
C ARG A 2 -5.44 -12.85 -3.50
N SER A 3 -6.55 -12.68 -2.79
CA SER A 3 -7.13 -11.36 -2.49
C SER A 3 -6.50 -10.83 -1.22
N TYR A 4 -6.13 -9.56 -1.23
CA TYR A 4 -5.51 -8.88 -0.09
C TYR A 4 -6.18 -7.54 0.15
N ARG A 5 -6.25 -7.14 1.43
CA ARG A 5 -6.70 -5.79 1.79
C ARG A 5 -5.50 -4.85 1.82
N VAL A 6 -5.69 -3.65 1.28
CA VAL A 6 -4.65 -2.61 1.20
C VAL A 6 -5.19 -1.34 1.84
N HIS A 7 -4.35 -0.67 2.63
CA HIS A 7 -4.63 0.61 3.30
C HIS A 7 -3.58 1.64 2.90
N ASP A 8 -4.00 2.87 2.63
CA ASP A 8 -3.09 3.95 2.24
C ASP A 8 -2.26 4.46 3.44
N THR A 9 -1.10 5.07 3.15
CA THR A 9 -0.25 5.73 4.17
C THR A 9 -0.14 7.24 4.00
N SER A 10 -0.89 7.86 3.10
CA SER A 10 -0.77 9.29 2.81
C SER A 10 -1.50 10.17 3.83
N ASP A 11 -1.07 11.43 3.90
CA ASP A 11 -1.50 12.39 4.91
C ASP A 11 -3.02 12.64 4.88
N ILE A 12 -3.65 12.55 6.04
CA ILE A 12 -5.10 12.66 6.21
C ILE A 12 -5.48 14.14 6.06
N CYS A 13 -6.00 14.56 4.91
CA CYS A 13 -6.58 15.89 4.74
C CYS A 13 -7.91 16.00 5.51
N VAL A 14 -7.84 16.21 6.83
CA VAL A 14 -9.00 16.38 7.72
C VAL A 14 -9.55 17.80 7.63
N ILE A 15 -10.32 18.09 6.58
CA ILE A 15 -11.24 19.24 6.58
C ILE A 15 -12.55 18.79 5.90
N ARG A 16 -13.51 18.32 6.72
CA ARG A 16 -14.95 18.16 6.40
C ARG A 16 -15.44 16.86 5.71
N GLY A 17 -15.02 15.71 6.21
CA GLY A 17 -15.90 14.52 6.20
C GLY A 17 -16.02 13.73 4.90
N MET A 18 -15.06 13.83 3.98
CA MET A 18 -14.91 12.86 2.87
C MET A 18 -13.66 12.00 3.13
N TRP A 19 -13.86 10.78 3.61
CA TRP A 19 -12.85 9.73 3.62
C TRP A 19 -12.62 9.26 2.18
N ARG A 20 -11.78 9.97 1.45
CA ARG A 20 -11.31 9.52 0.13
C ARG A 20 -9.79 9.52 0.15
N GLU A 21 -9.23 8.35 0.45
CA GLU A 21 -7.81 8.08 0.26
C GLU A 21 -7.54 8.04 -1.26
N TRP A 22 -6.58 8.84 -1.73
CA TRP A 22 -6.21 8.90 -3.13
C TRP A 22 -4.88 8.19 -3.33
N LEU A 23 -4.94 6.98 -3.88
CA LEU A 23 -3.75 6.22 -4.26
C LEU A 23 -3.10 6.80 -5.52
N ARG A 24 -1.80 7.10 -5.45
CA ARG A 24 -1.00 7.64 -6.55
C ARG A 24 -0.05 6.59 -7.09
N CYS A 25 -0.07 6.42 -8.41
CA CYS A 25 0.81 5.53 -9.15
C CYS A 25 1.31 6.20 -10.42
N THR A 26 1.91 7.39 -10.29
CA THR A 26 2.29 8.18 -11.46
C THR A 26 3.75 7.89 -11.82
N PRO A 27 4.05 7.14 -12.90
CA PRO A 27 5.43 6.77 -13.25
C PRO A 27 6.29 7.95 -13.70
N SER A 28 5.67 9.05 -14.15
CA SER A 28 6.34 10.32 -14.49
C SER A 28 5.53 11.50 -13.97
N TRP A 29 5.92 12.00 -12.79
CA TRP A 29 5.32 13.16 -12.17
C TRP A 29 6.17 14.41 -12.44
N ARG A 30 5.54 15.45 -13.00
CA ARG A 30 6.15 16.76 -13.29
C ARG A 30 7.47 16.70 -14.08
N LYS A 31 7.70 15.64 -14.87
CA LYS A 31 8.97 15.36 -15.58
C LYS A 31 10.18 15.10 -14.67
N TRP A 32 9.97 14.86 -13.37
CA TRP A 32 11.05 14.64 -12.39
C TRP A 32 11.26 13.16 -12.06
N GLY A 33 10.24 12.32 -12.18
CA GLY A 33 10.35 10.88 -11.91
C GLY A 33 9.06 10.27 -11.37
N PRO A 34 9.09 8.99 -10.97
CA PRO A 34 7.92 8.30 -10.45
C PRO A 34 7.49 8.83 -9.08
N GLN A 35 6.19 9.07 -8.93
CA GLN A 35 5.53 9.33 -7.66
C GLN A 35 4.49 8.23 -7.42
N CYS A 36 4.85 7.30 -6.54
CA CYS A 36 4.06 6.13 -6.18
C CYS A 36 3.88 6.12 -4.67
N ASP A 37 2.65 5.92 -4.20
CA ASP A 37 2.37 5.85 -2.78
C ASP A 37 2.82 4.51 -2.19
N CYS A 38 3.21 4.55 -0.92
CA CYS A 38 3.37 3.36 -0.10
C CYS A 38 2.04 3.05 0.57
N VAL A 39 1.75 1.76 0.73
CA VAL A 39 0.49 1.27 1.29
C VAL A 39 0.78 0.06 2.18
N TYR A 40 -0.06 -0.13 3.21
CA TYR A 40 -0.02 -1.32 4.06
C TYR A 40 -0.89 -2.41 3.45
N LEU A 41 -0.27 -3.54 3.13
CA LEU A 41 -0.93 -4.77 2.74
C LEU A 41 -1.19 -5.62 3.99
N VAL A 42 -2.43 -6.04 4.17
CA VAL A 42 -2.79 -7.02 5.21
C VAL A 42 -2.36 -8.40 4.74
N GLU A 43 -1.30 -8.94 5.34
CA GLU A 43 -0.79 -10.28 5.07
C GLU A 43 -1.40 -11.33 6.00
N ASP A 44 -1.62 -10.98 7.27
CA ASP A 44 -2.15 -11.87 8.29
C ASP A 44 -3.01 -11.11 9.32
N GLU A 45 -4.33 -11.20 9.17
CA GLU A 45 -5.31 -10.56 10.07
C GLU A 45 -5.27 -11.11 11.50
N THR A 46 -4.68 -12.28 11.74
CA THR A 46 -4.61 -12.88 13.08
C THR A 46 -3.52 -12.25 13.95
N LYS A 47 -2.57 -11.54 13.33
CA LYS A 47 -1.47 -10.88 14.03
C LYS A 47 -1.86 -9.45 14.41
N PRO A 48 -1.60 -9.03 15.65
CA PRO A 48 -1.93 -7.67 16.09
C PRO A 48 -0.97 -6.64 15.46
N GLY A 49 -1.53 -5.46 15.14
CA GLY A 49 -0.77 -4.29 14.70
C GLY A 49 0.04 -4.53 13.42
N PHE A 50 1.23 -3.92 13.33
CA PHE A 50 2.10 -3.99 12.15
C PHE A 50 2.63 -5.39 11.82
N ARG A 51 2.57 -6.33 12.77
CA ARG A 51 3.04 -7.71 12.57
C ARG A 51 2.22 -8.49 11.54
N GLY A 52 0.97 -8.07 11.32
CA GLY A 52 0.08 -8.61 10.28
C GLY A 52 0.17 -7.86 8.95
N LEU A 53 0.98 -6.80 8.87
CA LEU A 53 1.07 -5.91 7.73
C LEU A 53 2.38 -6.08 6.96
N ARG A 54 2.37 -5.63 5.72
CA ARG A 54 3.54 -5.46 4.86
C ARG A 54 3.48 -4.09 4.21
N VAL A 55 4.59 -3.37 4.23
CA VAL A 55 4.74 -2.16 3.42
C VAL A 55 5.03 -2.56 1.98
N ILE A 56 4.27 -2.00 1.05
CA ILE A 56 4.45 -2.16 -0.39
C ILE A 56 4.38 -0.79 -1.07
N ARG A 57 5.04 -0.63 -2.22
CA ARG A 57 4.92 0.56 -3.07
C ARG A 57 4.03 0.25 -4.27
N LEU A 58 3.00 1.07 -4.49
CA LEU A 58 2.00 0.85 -5.53
C LEU A 58 2.50 1.38 -6.88
N LYS A 59 2.81 0.47 -7.82
CA LYS A 59 3.39 0.81 -9.13
C LYS A 59 2.34 1.08 -10.18
N ALA A 60 1.24 0.33 -10.17
CA ALA A 60 0.11 0.50 -11.06
C ALA A 60 -1.16 -0.11 -10.48
N LEU A 61 -2.31 0.44 -10.86
CA LEU A 61 -3.63 -0.14 -10.64
C LEU A 61 -4.17 -0.58 -11.99
N MET A 62 -4.69 -1.80 -12.08
CA MET A 62 -5.24 -2.37 -13.30
C MET A 62 -6.40 -3.30 -12.96
N SER A 63 -7.26 -3.61 -13.93
CA SER A 63 -8.21 -4.70 -13.81
C SER A 63 -8.02 -5.67 -14.98
N PHE A 64 -8.44 -6.92 -14.80
CA PHE A 64 -8.59 -7.86 -15.90
C PHE A 64 -9.85 -8.68 -15.71
N SER A 65 -10.40 -9.18 -16.81
CA SER A 65 -11.57 -10.05 -16.80
C SER A 65 -11.17 -11.51 -16.91
N TYR A 66 -11.75 -12.37 -16.06
CA TYR A 66 -11.61 -13.81 -16.13
C TYR A 66 -12.96 -14.47 -15.82
N GLU A 67 -13.41 -15.39 -16.69
CA GLU A 67 -14.72 -16.06 -16.58
C GLU A 67 -15.91 -15.08 -16.37
N GLY A 68 -15.90 -13.94 -17.07
CA GLY A 68 -16.96 -12.93 -16.96
C GLY A 68 -16.92 -12.08 -15.67
N THR A 69 -15.94 -12.32 -14.79
CA THR A 69 -15.72 -11.52 -13.57
C THR A 69 -14.57 -10.55 -13.76
N GLU A 70 -14.75 -9.29 -13.41
CA GLU A 70 -13.67 -8.29 -13.39
C GLU A 70 -12.92 -8.34 -12.05
N TYR A 71 -11.60 -8.46 -12.10
CA TYR A 71 -10.73 -8.52 -10.93
C TYR A 71 -9.88 -7.24 -10.84
N PRO A 72 -10.11 -6.39 -9.84
CA PRO A 72 -9.20 -5.27 -9.56
C PRO A 72 -7.86 -5.81 -9.05
N CYS A 73 -6.78 -5.23 -9.55
CA CYS A 73 -5.41 -5.67 -9.33
C CYS A 73 -4.47 -4.49 -9.10
N ALA A 74 -3.41 -4.77 -8.36
CA ALA A 74 -2.32 -3.84 -8.12
C ALA A 74 -1.00 -4.48 -8.51
N VAL A 75 -0.18 -3.76 -9.28
CA VAL A 75 1.24 -4.07 -9.44
C VAL A 75 1.97 -3.35 -8.31
N VAL A 76 2.70 -4.12 -7.50
CA VAL A 76 3.33 -3.62 -6.29
C VAL A 76 4.81 -4.00 -6.26
N GLU A 77 5.59 -3.17 -5.59
CA GLU A 77 6.97 -3.46 -5.24
C GLU A 77 7.06 -3.71 -3.74
N TRP A 78 7.64 -4.85 -3.37
CA TRP A 78 7.71 -5.31 -1.99
C TRP A 78 8.93 -4.75 -1.28
N PHE A 79 8.73 -4.17 -0.10
CA PHE A 79 9.84 -3.86 0.78
C PHE A 79 10.26 -5.11 1.56
N LYS A 80 11.57 -5.28 1.74
CA LYS A 80 12.12 -6.32 2.59
C LYS A 80 12.18 -5.80 4.03
N MET A 81 11.51 -6.48 4.95
CA MET A 81 11.71 -6.24 6.37
C MET A 81 13.15 -6.59 6.75
N VAL A 82 13.90 -5.60 7.24
CA VAL A 82 15.31 -5.78 7.64
C VAL A 82 15.41 -6.28 9.09
N ARG A 83 14.40 -6.01 9.93
CA ARG A 83 14.33 -6.42 11.34
C ARG A 83 12.91 -6.77 11.74
N ARG A 84 12.77 -7.63 12.76
CA ARG A 84 11.47 -8.09 13.32
C ARG A 84 10.95 -7.24 14.48
N GLY A 85 11.58 -6.10 14.74
CA GLY A 85 11.25 -5.23 15.87
C GLY A 85 11.53 -3.77 15.53
N PRO A 86 11.06 -2.85 16.38
CA PRO A 86 11.17 -1.43 16.14
C PRO A 86 12.62 -1.03 15.95
N ASP A 87 12.83 -0.11 15.02
CA ASP A 87 14.13 0.50 14.84
C ASP A 87 14.57 1.19 16.14
N LYS A 88 15.84 1.01 16.51
CA LYS A 88 16.33 1.42 17.83
C LYS A 88 16.39 2.94 17.99
N ASP A 89 16.54 3.66 16.88
CA ASP A 89 16.76 5.11 16.89
C ASP A 89 15.45 5.86 16.65
N THR A 90 14.56 5.30 15.84
CA THR A 90 13.26 5.92 15.50
C THR A 90 12.07 5.34 16.25
N GLY A 91 12.21 4.17 16.88
CA GLY A 91 11.11 3.46 17.56
C GLY A 91 10.02 2.94 16.62
N MET A 92 10.19 3.11 15.30
CA MET A 92 9.19 2.70 14.31
C MET A 92 9.30 1.20 14.03
N GLU A 93 8.17 0.50 14.13
CA GLU A 93 8.02 -0.86 13.59
C GLU A 93 7.77 -0.76 12.07
N ALA A 94 8.44 -1.63 11.30
CA ALA A 94 8.24 -1.75 9.85
C ALA A 94 7.07 -2.67 9.52
#